data_AF-A0A4P5QIB5-F1
#
_entry.id   AF-A0A4P5QIB5-F1
#
_cell.length_a   1.000
_cell.length_b   1.000
_cell.length_c   1.000
_cell.angle_alpha   90.00
_cell.angle_beta   90.00
_cell.angle_gamma   90.00
#
_symmetry.space_group_name_H-M   'P 1'
#
loop_
_entity.id
_entity.type
_entity.pdbx_description
1 polymer ?
#
loop_
_entity_poly.entity_id
_entity_poly.type
_entity_poly.pdbx_seq_one_letter_code
_entity_poly.pdbx_strand_id
1 'polypeptide(L)'
;MTKRKLIPLLLTALLATHALAQNPGDPALPKAAAKPAKSKAATQAATNYIPKVKSALAKRWGDAVAARMSDFSHGATNVTFKLDATGAVTEFTVVANTSNAAFAKFCEQFVRETKFEKPPAVALEDGQLEIPFTFTIL
;
A
#
# COMPACT_ATOMS: atom_id res chain seq x y z
N MET A 1 42.46 -44.93 21.82
CA MET A 1 42.56 -43.67 22.62
C MET A 1 41.71 -42.64 21.88
N THR A 2 40.62 -42.04 22.37
CA THR A 2 40.20 -41.66 23.73
C THR A 2 38.68 -41.48 23.77
N LYS A 3 38.02 -42.22 24.69
CA LYS A 3 36.81 -41.97 25.51
C LYS A 3 35.69 -41.05 24.95
N ARG A 4 34.53 -41.59 24.54
CA ARG A 4 33.28 -41.85 25.34
C ARG A 4 32.82 -40.68 26.22
N LYS A 5 31.61 -40.17 25.94
CA LYS A 5 30.54 -40.07 26.95
C LYS A 5 29.15 -40.15 26.29
N LEU A 6 28.48 -41.25 26.65
CA LEU A 6 27.10 -41.62 26.44
C LEU A 6 26.33 -41.12 27.67
N ILE A 7 25.21 -40.42 27.52
CA ILE A 7 24.13 -40.36 28.54
C ILE A 7 22.78 -40.31 27.80
N PRO A 8 21.97 -41.37 27.89
CA PRO A 8 20.54 -41.38 27.60
C PRO A 8 19.73 -41.28 28.92
N LEU A 9 18.38 -41.36 28.80
CA LEU A 9 17.31 -41.24 29.81
C LEU A 9 16.75 -39.80 29.92
N LEU A 10 15.43 -39.58 29.98
CA LEU A 10 14.36 -40.42 30.52
C LEU A 10 13.03 -40.11 29.80
N LEU A 11 12.32 -41.19 29.48
CA LEU A 11 10.93 -41.23 29.05
C LEU A 11 10.03 -41.11 30.28
N THR A 12 9.13 -40.12 30.33
CA THR A 12 7.98 -40.15 31.24
C THR A 12 6.73 -39.75 30.46
N ALA A 13 5.87 -40.74 30.24
CA ALA A 13 4.50 -40.54 29.77
C ALA A 13 3.66 -39.89 30.88
N LEU A 14 2.74 -39.00 30.52
CA LEU A 14 1.54 -38.78 31.33
C LEU A 14 0.32 -38.51 30.44
N LEU A 15 -0.73 -39.24 30.80
CA LEU A 15 -2.05 -39.36 30.19
C LEU A 15 -2.89 -38.09 30.35
N ALA A 16 -3.69 -37.81 29.31
CA ALA A 16 -5.08 -37.33 29.32
C ALA A 16 -5.54 -36.28 30.34
N THR A 17 -6.08 -35.16 29.84
CA THR A 17 -7.42 -34.68 30.24
C THR A 17 -8.00 -33.72 29.20
N HIS A 18 -9.23 -34.02 28.74
CA HIS A 18 -10.09 -33.04 28.08
C HIS A 18 -10.45 -31.93 29.07
N ALA A 19 -10.40 -30.67 28.64
CA ALA A 19 -11.16 -29.59 29.26
C ALA A 19 -11.54 -28.56 28.20
N LEU A 20 -12.80 -28.62 27.76
CA LEU A 20 -13.52 -27.44 27.29
C LEU A 20 -13.57 -26.44 28.45
N ALA A 21 -12.98 -25.27 28.28
CA ALA A 21 -13.22 -24.13 29.16
C ALA A 21 -13.37 -22.89 28.29
N GLN A 22 -14.62 -22.52 28.04
CA GLN A 22 -15.00 -21.17 27.67
C GLN A 22 -14.62 -20.26 28.85
N ASN A 23 -13.91 -19.16 28.59
CA ASN A 23 -13.93 -18.01 29.50
C ASN A 23 -14.13 -16.73 28.66
N PRO A 24 -15.22 -15.99 28.90
CA PRO A 24 -15.48 -14.71 28.26
C PRO A 24 -14.63 -13.63 28.94
N GLY A 25 -13.85 -12.91 28.15
CA GLY A 25 -13.05 -11.80 28.64
C GLY A 25 -12.38 -11.08 27.49
N ASP A 26 -13.05 -10.04 26.98
CA ASP A 26 -12.50 -9.03 26.07
C ASP A 26 -11.07 -8.62 26.43
N PRO A 27 -10.08 -8.79 25.54
CA PRO A 27 -9.05 -7.79 25.39
C PRO A 27 -9.66 -6.65 24.58
N ALA A 28 -9.98 -5.55 25.26
CA ALA A 28 -10.35 -4.30 24.64
C ALA A 28 -9.42 -4.03 23.44
N LEU A 29 -10.00 -4.05 22.23
CA LEU A 29 -9.35 -3.59 21.01
C LEU A 29 -8.73 -2.22 21.32
N PRO A 30 -7.44 -1.98 21.03
CA PRO A 30 -6.93 -0.62 21.00
C PRO A 30 -7.83 0.14 20.03
N LYS A 31 -8.59 1.09 20.57
CA LYS A 31 -9.46 2.00 19.84
C LYS A 31 -8.59 2.60 18.74
N ALA A 32 -8.72 2.07 17.52
CA ALA A 32 -8.04 2.59 16.35
C ALA A 32 -8.35 4.08 16.36
N ALA A 33 -7.31 4.91 16.56
CA ALA A 33 -7.46 6.34 16.58
C ALA A 33 -8.10 6.71 15.24
N ALA A 34 -9.40 7.02 15.29
CA ALA A 34 -10.17 7.34 14.11
C ALA A 34 -9.45 8.52 13.47
N LYS A 35 -8.94 8.33 12.24
CA LYS A 35 -8.44 9.46 11.43
C LYS A 35 -9.52 10.55 11.50
N PRO A 36 -9.15 11.81 11.81
CA PRO A 36 -10.13 12.89 11.90
C PRO A 36 -10.96 12.91 10.63
N ALA A 37 -12.28 13.01 10.80
CA ALA A 37 -13.20 12.97 9.68
C ALA A 37 -12.92 14.16 8.75
N LYS A 38 -12.57 13.86 7.50
CA LYS A 38 -12.40 14.85 6.42
C LYS A 38 -13.61 15.76 6.36
N SER A 39 -13.38 17.07 6.22
CA SER A 39 -14.48 18.00 5.97
C SER A 39 -15.18 17.63 4.65
N LYS A 40 -16.49 17.85 4.57
CA LYS A 40 -17.28 17.58 3.35
C LYS A 40 -16.73 18.34 2.14
N ALA A 41 -16.29 19.57 2.36
CA ALA A 41 -15.67 20.40 1.31
C ALA A 41 -14.34 19.82 0.82
N ALA A 42 -13.47 19.34 1.72
CA ALA A 42 -12.21 18.71 1.33
C ALA A 42 -12.44 17.42 0.53
N THR A 43 -13.39 16.60 0.97
CA THR A 43 -13.78 15.38 0.26
C THR A 43 -14.29 15.68 -1.15
N GLN A 44 -15.15 16.68 -1.30
CA GLN A 44 -15.69 17.08 -2.60
C GLN A 44 -14.61 17.66 -3.51
N ALA A 45 -13.72 18.50 -2.99
CA ALA A 45 -12.61 19.06 -3.76
C ALA A 45 -11.62 17.99 -4.22
N ALA A 46 -11.29 17.02 -3.36
CA ALA A 46 -10.49 15.86 -3.74
C ALA A 46 -11.18 15.03 -4.83
N THR A 47 -12.48 14.77 -4.69
CA THR A 47 -13.30 14.03 -5.67
C THR A 47 -13.29 14.69 -7.05
N ASN A 48 -13.33 16.03 -7.11
CA ASN A 48 -13.27 16.77 -8.36
C ASN A 48 -11.86 16.82 -8.97
N TYR A 49 -10.82 16.75 -8.14
CA TYR A 49 -9.43 16.87 -8.59
C TYR A 49 -8.83 15.53 -9.02
N ILE A 50 -9.17 14.42 -8.37
CA ILE A 50 -8.67 13.07 -8.71
C ILE A 50 -8.81 12.76 -10.23
N PRO A 51 -9.95 13.02 -10.91
CA PRO A 51 -10.07 12.80 -12.35
C PRO A 51 -9.02 13.53 -13.19
N LYS A 52 -8.58 14.73 -12.77
CA LYS A 52 -7.51 15.48 -13.45
C LYS A 52 -6.17 14.78 -13.33
N VAL A 53 -5.85 14.27 -12.14
CA VAL A 53 -4.65 13.46 -11.90
C VAL A 53 -4.67 12.21 -12.78
N LYS A 54 -5.80 11.51 -12.83
CA LYS A 54 -5.97 10.33 -13.70
C LYS A 54 -5.78 10.68 -15.17
N SER A 55 -6.33 11.81 -15.63
CA SER A 55 -6.16 12.29 -17.01
C SER A 55 -4.71 12.60 -17.33
N ALA A 56 -3.97 13.25 -16.41
CA ALA A 56 -2.55 13.55 -16.61
C ALA A 56 -1.70 12.28 -16.76
N LEU A 57 -1.97 11.25 -15.95
CA LEU A 57 -1.32 9.94 -16.07
C LEU A 57 -1.71 9.25 -17.38
N ALA A 58 -3.00 9.17 -17.70
CA ALA A 58 -3.49 8.48 -18.88
C ALA A 58 -2.92 9.05 -20.20
N LYS A 59 -2.75 10.37 -20.28
CA LYS A 59 -2.17 11.05 -21.46
C LYS A 59 -0.75 10.58 -21.79
N ARG A 60 0.03 10.14 -20.80
CA ARG A 60 1.43 9.71 -20.97
C ARG A 60 1.61 8.21 -20.92
N TRP A 61 0.58 7.48 -20.48
CA TRP A 61 0.70 6.05 -20.16
C TRP A 61 1.08 5.21 -21.37
N GLY A 62 0.38 5.40 -22.49
CA GLY A 62 0.57 4.59 -23.70
C GLY A 62 2.03 4.59 -24.19
N ASP A 63 2.60 5.77 -24.38
CA ASP A 63 3.98 5.91 -24.85
C ASP A 63 5.00 5.41 -23.82
N ALA A 64 4.76 5.70 -22.53
CA ALA A 64 5.67 5.32 -21.47
C ALA A 64 5.71 3.80 -21.23
N VAL A 65 4.56 3.12 -21.32
CA VAL A 65 4.47 1.67 -21.09
C VAL A 65 4.92 0.88 -22.32
N ALA A 66 4.58 1.33 -23.54
CA ALA A 66 4.89 0.62 -24.78
C ALA A 66 6.39 0.36 -24.96
N ALA A 67 7.23 1.30 -24.52
CA ALA A 67 8.69 1.17 -24.59
C ALA A 67 9.27 0.08 -23.66
N ARG A 68 8.48 -0.45 -22.72
CA ARG A 68 8.94 -1.38 -21.67
C ARG A 68 8.02 -2.59 -21.46
N MET A 69 7.05 -2.81 -22.35
CA MET A 69 6.09 -3.91 -22.22
C MET A 69 6.75 -5.29 -22.08
N SER A 70 7.90 -5.52 -22.72
CA SER A 70 8.67 -6.77 -22.59
C SER A 70 9.21 -7.03 -21.19
N ASP A 71 9.36 -5.99 -20.37
CA ASP A 71 9.95 -6.06 -19.04
C ASP A 71 8.89 -6.29 -17.96
N PHE A 72 7.60 -6.25 -18.33
CA PHE A 72 6.48 -6.26 -17.40
C PHE A 72 5.67 -7.56 -17.48
N SER A 73 5.30 -8.08 -16.32
CA SER A 73 4.36 -9.20 -16.22
C SER A 73 2.93 -8.67 -16.22
N HIS A 74 1.98 -9.43 -16.77
CA HIS A 74 0.57 -9.06 -16.69
C HIS A 74 0.12 -9.01 -15.23
N GLY A 75 -0.73 -8.05 -14.90
CA GLY A 75 -1.16 -7.82 -13.52
C GLY A 75 -1.39 -6.34 -13.23
N ALA A 76 -1.46 -6.02 -11.94
CA ALA A 76 -1.74 -4.68 -11.48
C ALA A 76 -0.83 -4.26 -10.32
N THR A 77 -0.58 -2.96 -10.23
CA THR A 77 0.08 -2.33 -9.08
C THR A 77 -0.87 -1.29 -8.50
N ASN A 78 -1.35 -1.56 -7.28
CA ASN A 78 -2.12 -0.62 -6.48
C ASN A 78 -1.14 0.27 -5.71
N VAL A 79 -1.29 1.58 -5.87
CA VAL A 79 -0.41 2.56 -5.26
C VAL A 79 -1.22 3.63 -4.56
N THR A 80 -0.58 4.30 -3.62
CA THR A 80 -1.07 5.54 -3.02
C THR A 80 0.10 6.51 -3.05
N PHE A 81 -0.14 7.73 -3.51
CA PHE A 81 0.87 8.77 -3.52
C PHE A 81 0.29 10.09 -3.03
N LYS A 82 1.16 10.96 -2.50
CA LYS A 82 0.75 12.26 -1.97
C LYS A 82 1.28 13.39 -2.85
N LEU A 83 0.40 14.35 -3.12
CA LEU A 83 0.73 15.58 -3.82
C LEU A 83 0.78 16.74 -2.83
N ASP A 84 1.78 17.61 -2.94
CA ASP A 84 1.82 18.86 -2.18
C ASP A 84 0.97 19.97 -2.82
N ALA A 85 0.97 21.16 -2.19
CA ALA A 85 0.28 22.34 -2.68
C ALA A 85 0.78 22.88 -4.04
N THR A 86 1.88 22.36 -4.58
CA THR A 86 2.41 22.69 -5.92
C THR A 86 2.06 21.65 -6.97
N GLY A 87 1.54 20.48 -6.55
CA GLY A 87 1.30 19.33 -7.42
C GLY A 87 2.51 18.42 -7.57
N ALA A 88 3.53 18.56 -6.72
CA ALA A 88 4.68 17.66 -6.70
C ALA A 88 4.41 16.42 -5.84
N VAL A 89 4.95 15.27 -6.25
CA VAL A 89 4.81 13.99 -5.53
C VAL A 89 5.78 13.96 -4.36
N THR A 90 5.27 13.96 -3.13
CA THR A 90 6.09 13.92 -1.90
C THR A 90 6.29 12.52 -1.35
N GLU A 91 5.27 11.67 -1.45
CA GLU A 91 5.27 10.29 -0.94
C GLU A 91 4.69 9.35 -1.99
N PHE A 92 5.21 8.12 -2.06
CA PHE A 92 4.73 7.07 -2.94
C PHE A 92 4.82 5.72 -2.22
N THR A 93 3.70 5.01 -2.17
CA THR A 93 3.56 3.74 -1.47
C THR A 93 2.88 2.73 -2.37
N VAL A 94 3.49 1.56 -2.52
CA VAL A 94 2.86 0.41 -3.19
C VAL A 94 2.02 -0.34 -2.16
N VAL A 95 0.71 -0.41 -2.39
CA VAL A 95 -0.25 -1.09 -1.51
C VAL A 95 -0.33 -2.58 -1.84
N ALA A 96 -0.35 -2.91 -3.14
CA ALA A 96 -0.33 -4.29 -3.62
C ALA A 96 0.28 -4.35 -5.01
N ASN A 97 0.93 -5.46 -5.33
CA ASN A 97 1.48 -5.70 -6.66
C ASN A 97 1.27 -7.15 -7.06
N THR A 98 0.48 -7.38 -8.11
CA THR A 98 0.25 -8.69 -8.73
C THR A 98 1.02 -8.88 -10.03
N SER A 99 1.71 -7.82 -10.50
CA SER A 99 2.68 -7.89 -11.60
C SER A 99 4.07 -8.24 -11.03
N ASN A 100 5.13 -7.63 -11.55
CA ASN A 100 6.51 -7.80 -11.10
C ASN A 100 7.08 -6.53 -10.45
N ALA A 101 8.25 -6.65 -9.82
CA ALA A 101 8.90 -5.52 -9.13
C ALA A 101 9.38 -4.41 -10.09
N ALA A 102 9.70 -4.75 -11.34
CA ALA A 102 10.11 -3.77 -12.35
C ALA A 102 8.96 -2.84 -12.70
N PHE A 103 7.74 -3.38 -12.84
CA PHE A 103 6.54 -2.61 -13.09
C PHE A 103 6.21 -1.64 -11.95
N ALA A 104 6.27 -2.09 -10.69
CA ALA A 104 6.04 -1.21 -9.54
C ALA A 104 7.05 -0.04 -9.47
N LYS A 105 8.34 -0.31 -9.73
CA LYS A 105 9.37 0.74 -9.80
C LYS A 105 9.13 1.71 -10.95
N PHE A 106 8.71 1.20 -12.11
CA PHE A 106 8.33 2.03 -13.24
C PHE A 106 7.13 2.92 -12.90
N CYS A 107 6.09 2.39 -12.25
CA CYS A 107 4.94 3.19 -11.79
C CYS A 107 5.36 4.33 -10.86
N GLU A 108 6.28 4.09 -9.92
CA GLU A 108 6.81 5.15 -9.06
C GLU A 108 7.49 6.24 -9.87
N GLN A 109 8.43 5.86 -10.74
CA GLN A 109 9.17 6.79 -11.58
C GLN A 109 8.21 7.60 -12.46
N PHE A 110 7.26 6.92 -13.12
CA PHE A 110 6.27 7.51 -14.00
C PHE A 110 5.40 8.55 -13.28
N VAL A 111 4.94 8.25 -12.06
CA VAL A 111 4.15 9.18 -11.24
C VAL A 111 5.00 10.40 -10.85
N ARG A 112 6.24 10.21 -10.40
CA ARG A 112 7.13 11.31 -10.00
C ARG A 112 7.53 12.23 -11.15
N GLU A 113 7.70 11.68 -12.35
CA GLU A 113 8.01 12.45 -13.55
C GLU A 113 6.79 13.14 -14.16
N THR A 114 5.57 12.79 -13.73
CA THR A 114 4.34 13.39 -14.24
C THR A 114 4.10 14.75 -13.60
N LYS A 115 3.84 15.74 -14.46
CA LYS A 115 3.47 17.09 -14.03
C LYS A 115 1.97 17.12 -13.76
N PHE A 116 1.61 17.34 -12.50
CA PHE A 116 0.22 17.53 -12.10
C PHE A 116 -0.10 19.02 -11.98
N GLU A 117 -1.35 19.39 -12.28
CA GLU A 117 -1.84 20.72 -11.96
C GLU A 117 -1.81 20.94 -10.45
N LYS A 118 -1.68 22.17 -9.98
CA LYS A 118 -1.78 22.48 -8.55
C LYS A 118 -3.14 21.99 -7.98
N PRO A 119 -3.15 21.19 -6.91
CA PRO A 119 -4.40 20.82 -6.23
C PRO A 119 -5.07 22.04 -5.58
N PRO A 120 -6.42 22.05 -5.49
CA PRO A 120 -7.12 23.09 -4.77
C PRO A 120 -6.75 23.02 -3.28
N ALA A 121 -6.46 24.17 -2.65
CA ALA A 121 -6.01 24.22 -1.26
C ALA A 121 -6.99 23.53 -0.28
N VAL A 122 -8.28 23.61 -0.57
CA VAL A 122 -9.34 22.96 0.23
C VAL A 122 -9.31 21.43 0.18
N ALA A 123 -8.66 20.83 -0.83
CA ALA A 123 -8.50 19.37 -0.92
C ALA A 123 -7.27 18.86 -0.17
N LEU A 124 -6.37 19.76 0.25
CA LEU A 124 -5.17 19.40 0.99
C LEU A 124 -5.52 19.15 2.45
N GLU A 125 -5.02 18.05 2.99
CA GLU A 125 -4.99 17.74 4.41
C GLU A 125 -3.53 17.77 4.86
N ASP A 126 -3.23 18.54 5.91
CA ASP A 126 -1.86 18.73 6.39
C ASP A 126 -0.89 19.18 5.27
N GLY A 127 -1.41 19.96 4.30
CA GLY A 127 -0.66 20.46 3.15
C GLY A 127 -0.46 19.45 2.02
N GLN A 128 -1.08 18.27 2.08
CA GLN A 128 -0.95 17.20 1.10
C GLN A 128 -2.29 16.59 0.67
N LEU A 129 -2.36 16.07 -0.54
CA LEU A 129 -3.51 15.32 -1.03
C LEU A 129 -3.08 13.90 -1.38
N GLU A 130 -3.68 12.92 -0.69
CA GLU A 130 -3.47 11.50 -0.93
C GLU A 130 -4.34 10.99 -2.10
N ILE A 131 -3.71 10.32 -3.07
CA ILE A 131 -4.34 9.80 -4.28
C ILE A 131 -4.11 8.28 -4.37
N PRO A 132 -5.17 7.46 -4.23
CA PRO A 132 -5.10 6.06 -4.59
C PRO A 132 -5.20 5.89 -6.10
N PHE A 133 -4.34 5.04 -6.69
CA PHE A 133 -4.37 4.75 -8.11
C PHE A 133 -3.95 3.30 -8.38
N THR A 134 -4.48 2.70 -9.45
CA THR A 134 -4.16 1.33 -9.87
C THR A 134 -3.66 1.38 -11.30
N PHE A 135 -2.43 0.89 -11.52
CA PHE A 135 -1.88 0.65 -12.84
C PHE A 135 -2.13 -0.81 -13.22
N THR A 136 -2.58 -1.05 -14.45
CA THR A 136 -2.87 -2.40 -14.94
C THR A 136 -2.23 -2.60 -16.30
N ILE A 137 -1.60 -3.76 -16.47
CA ILE A 137 -1.17 -4.30 -17.77
C ILE A 137 -1.95 -5.58 -18.01
N LEU A 138 -2.60 -5.64 -19.17
CA LEU A 138 -3.42 -6.77 -19.63
C LEU A 138 -2.64 -7.66 -20.60
#